data_AF-A0A2G9PPZ5-F1
#
_entry.id   AF-A0A2G9PPZ5-F1
#
_cell.length_a   1.000
_cell.length_b   1.000
_cell.length_c   1.000
_cell.angle_alpha   90.00
_cell.angle_beta   90.00
_cell.angle_gamma   90.00
#
_symmetry.space_group_name_H-M   'P 1'
#
loop_
_entity.id
_entity.type
_entity.pdbx_description
1 polymer ?
#
loop_
_entity_poly.entity_id
_entity_poly.type
_entity_poly.pdbx_seq_one_letter_code
_entity_poly.pdbx_strand_id
1 'polypeptide(L)'
;MTFIQRSELKIATDYCINVIGREGVNIYKSNFEMTQPATNNMGLPYDYSSVMHYGRYAFSNAPGKATIVPKPDPSVPIGQRYGLSALDLQKINRLYQCDVCSSLLFDPSGYLNSGYAQSANQNRSQCVWLIRIPTNKVFLQFQSFDPSPGCISDSVKVYDGAGKMSPLLINTTCGMKKLPPVMSSGNLMFVEFLSGGASTFTASYQTVACGGMQTKLNGTVTSPGYPTKYLPSTDCIWSIVAPSGNRVQLNFISFALESSRNCVYDYLSISDSSRSGTSVSDKYCGAKNMPPLVSSGNWVLLKFHSDIVRRWMETNDLGTDYTLFFTTERI
;
A
#
# COMPACT_ATOMS: atom_id res chain seq x y z
N MET A 1 27.99 -0.38 -18.40
CA MET A 1 28.25 0.45 -17.19
C MET A 1 29.41 1.43 -17.39
N THR A 2 30.55 1.00 -17.91
CA THR A 2 31.80 1.79 -17.99
C THR A 2 31.70 3.09 -18.80
N PHE A 3 30.91 3.12 -19.88
CA PHE A 3 30.76 4.30 -20.74
C PHE A 3 29.94 5.42 -20.07
N ILE A 4 28.85 5.06 -19.39
CA ILE A 4 27.98 5.99 -18.65
C ILE A 4 28.73 6.62 -17.46
N GLN A 5 29.52 5.82 -16.74
CA GLN A 5 30.35 6.32 -15.64
C GLN A 5 31.46 7.28 -16.10
N ARG A 6 32.00 7.10 -17.30
CA ARG A 6 32.99 8.02 -17.88
C ARG A 6 32.37 9.35 -18.31
N SER A 7 31.16 9.32 -18.87
CA SER A 7 30.46 10.55 -19.27
C SER A 7 30.07 11.43 -18.09
N GLU A 8 29.62 10.83 -16.98
CA GLU A 8 29.24 11.58 -15.78
C GLU A 8 30.45 12.16 -15.05
N LEU A 9 31.60 11.49 -15.08
CA LEU A 9 32.83 11.92 -14.41
C LEU A 9 33.47 13.16 -15.05
N LYS A 10 33.41 13.34 -16.38
CA LYS A 10 33.97 14.54 -17.04
C LYS A 10 33.17 15.80 -16.71
N ILE A 11 31.84 15.74 -16.79
CA ILE A 11 30.97 16.88 -16.43
C ILE A 11 31.16 17.24 -14.97
N ALA A 12 31.31 16.23 -14.12
CA ALA A 12 31.70 16.43 -12.74
C ALA A 12 33.01 17.24 -12.66
N THR A 13 34.06 16.86 -13.37
CA THR A 13 35.36 17.55 -13.27
C THR A 13 35.33 19.01 -13.73
N ASP A 14 34.48 19.34 -14.69
CA ASP A 14 34.44 20.70 -15.24
C ASP A 14 33.69 21.67 -14.31
N TYR A 15 32.72 21.19 -13.51
CA TYR A 15 31.84 22.08 -12.73
C TYR A 15 31.58 21.67 -11.27
N CYS A 16 31.63 20.38 -10.92
CA CYS A 16 31.06 19.86 -9.67
C CYS A 16 32.05 19.17 -8.73
N ILE A 17 33.20 18.68 -9.20
CA ILE A 17 34.22 18.03 -8.35
C ILE A 17 35.61 18.61 -8.63
N ASN A 18 36.52 18.43 -7.68
CA ASN A 18 37.95 18.55 -7.90
C ASN A 18 38.58 17.15 -7.95
N VAL A 19 39.50 16.96 -8.89
CA VAL A 19 40.41 15.81 -8.92
C VAL A 19 41.73 16.25 -8.32
N ILE A 20 42.11 15.64 -7.20
CA ILE A 20 43.31 15.98 -6.42
C ILE A 20 44.39 14.91 -6.62
N GLY A 21 45.66 15.33 -6.68
CA GLY A 21 46.80 14.41 -6.79
C GLY A 21 47.08 13.89 -8.21
N ARG A 22 47.08 14.77 -9.22
CA ARG A 22 47.24 14.42 -10.65
C ARG A 22 48.46 13.53 -10.98
N GLU A 23 49.52 13.54 -10.19
CA GLU A 23 50.74 12.75 -10.43
C GLU A 23 50.51 11.23 -10.33
N GLY A 24 49.53 10.77 -9.54
CA GLY A 24 49.17 9.33 -9.43
C GLY A 24 48.01 8.90 -10.34
N VAL A 25 47.35 9.84 -11.02
CA VAL A 25 46.12 9.63 -11.81
C VAL A 25 46.42 9.43 -13.31
N ASN A 26 47.69 9.55 -13.73
CA ASN A 26 48.10 9.49 -15.14
C ASN A 26 47.67 8.20 -15.88
N ILE A 27 47.63 7.05 -15.20
CA ILE A 27 47.15 5.78 -15.78
C ILE A 27 45.62 5.74 -15.96
N TYR A 28 44.88 6.63 -15.30
CA TYR A 28 43.41 6.73 -15.36
C TYR A 28 42.94 7.98 -16.11
N LYS A 29 43.85 8.73 -16.74
CA LYS A 29 43.57 10.00 -17.41
C LYS A 29 42.45 9.89 -18.44
N SER A 30 42.40 8.78 -19.19
CA SER A 30 41.35 8.49 -20.16
C SER A 30 39.94 8.33 -19.55
N ASN A 31 39.81 8.13 -18.23
CA ASN A 31 38.51 8.11 -17.56
C ASN A 31 37.96 9.53 -17.30
N PHE A 32 38.80 10.56 -17.39
CA PHE A 32 38.48 11.97 -17.17
C PHE A 32 38.51 12.79 -18.47
N GLU A 33 38.62 12.12 -19.63
CA GLU A 33 38.62 12.71 -20.96
C GLU A 33 37.42 12.13 -21.73
N MET A 34 36.56 12.98 -22.28
CA MET A 34 35.37 12.56 -23.02
C MET A 34 35.44 13.06 -24.47
N THR A 35 35.01 12.22 -25.41
CA THR A 35 34.99 12.52 -26.86
C THR A 35 33.63 13.01 -27.38
N GLN A 36 32.58 13.07 -26.54
CA GLN A 36 31.27 13.61 -26.93
C GLN A 36 30.70 14.58 -25.88
N PRO A 37 30.14 15.75 -26.29
CA PRO A 37 29.85 16.85 -25.38
C PRO A 37 28.45 16.84 -24.73
N ALA A 38 27.55 15.92 -25.10
CA ALA A 38 26.15 16.03 -24.69
C ALA A 38 25.77 14.96 -23.65
N THR A 39 25.67 15.37 -22.38
CA THR A 39 24.77 14.67 -21.46
C THR A 39 23.68 15.65 -21.02
N ASN A 40 22.46 15.16 -20.94
CA ASN A 40 21.32 15.94 -20.47
C ASN A 40 21.02 15.51 -19.04
N ASN A 41 21.10 16.43 -18.08
CA ASN A 41 20.70 16.17 -16.69
C ASN A 41 19.21 16.42 -16.44
N MET A 42 18.42 16.58 -17.50
CA MET A 42 16.97 16.81 -17.47
C MET A 42 16.58 18.00 -16.58
N GLY A 43 17.47 18.99 -16.40
CA GLY A 43 17.27 20.13 -15.51
C GLY A 43 17.38 19.82 -14.01
N LEU A 44 18.06 18.74 -13.61
CA LEU A 44 18.37 18.39 -12.22
C LEU A 44 19.76 18.92 -11.82
N PRO A 45 20.03 19.12 -10.51
CA PRO A 45 21.37 19.37 -10.01
C PRO A 45 22.27 18.14 -10.15
N TYR A 46 23.59 18.33 -10.01
CA TYR A 46 24.55 17.22 -10.03
C TYR A 46 24.36 16.29 -8.83
N ASP A 47 24.33 14.99 -9.07
CA ASP A 47 24.07 13.99 -8.04
C ASP A 47 25.35 13.32 -7.53
N TYR A 48 25.92 13.87 -6.45
CA TYR A 48 27.07 13.27 -5.76
C TYR A 48 26.76 11.89 -5.16
N SER A 49 25.49 11.63 -4.87
CA SER A 49 25.03 10.38 -4.28
C SER A 49 24.56 9.38 -5.34
N SER A 50 24.77 9.62 -6.63
CA SER A 50 24.37 8.66 -7.65
C SER A 50 25.10 7.33 -7.45
N VAL A 51 24.39 6.21 -7.62
CA VAL A 51 25.00 4.87 -7.59
C VAL A 51 26.07 4.70 -8.68
N MET A 52 25.95 5.48 -9.76
CA MET A 52 26.87 5.46 -10.89
C MET A 52 28.12 6.32 -10.64
N HIS A 53 28.13 7.19 -9.62
CA HIS A 53 29.25 8.07 -9.32
C HIS A 53 30.44 7.33 -8.69
N TYR A 54 31.68 7.70 -9.03
CA TYR A 54 32.88 7.17 -8.36
C TYR A 54 33.01 7.65 -6.90
N GLY A 55 33.47 6.79 -5.99
CA GLY A 55 33.68 7.18 -4.58
C GLY A 55 34.86 8.15 -4.38
N ARG A 56 34.90 8.81 -3.22
CA ARG A 56 35.93 9.79 -2.81
C ARG A 56 37.39 9.34 -3.01
N TYR A 57 37.63 8.05 -2.78
CA TYR A 57 38.97 7.44 -2.81
C TYR A 57 39.24 6.67 -4.12
N ALA A 58 38.33 6.74 -5.09
CA ALA A 58 38.52 6.06 -6.37
C ALA A 58 39.76 6.58 -7.09
N PHE A 59 40.54 5.71 -7.71
CA PHE A 59 41.82 6.06 -8.36
C PHE A 59 42.93 6.53 -7.40
N SER A 60 42.77 6.32 -6.09
CA SER A 60 43.86 6.55 -5.13
C SER A 60 44.90 5.43 -5.18
N ASN A 61 46.17 5.82 -5.12
CA ASN A 61 47.32 4.92 -4.98
C ASN A 61 47.81 4.78 -3.52
N ALA A 62 47.13 5.42 -2.57
CA ALA A 62 47.45 5.39 -1.15
C ALA A 62 46.18 5.23 -0.29
N PRO A 63 46.17 4.34 0.72
CA PRO A 63 45.02 4.18 1.61
C PRO A 63 44.61 5.50 2.27
N GLY A 64 43.31 5.80 2.25
CA GLY A 64 42.75 7.00 2.88
C GLY A 64 42.99 8.33 2.16
N LYS A 65 43.73 8.35 1.04
CA LYS A 65 43.96 9.59 0.28
C LYS A 65 42.81 9.86 -0.68
N ALA A 66 42.08 10.94 -0.45
CA ALA A 66 41.01 11.39 -1.33
C ALA A 66 41.56 11.92 -2.65
N THR A 67 40.92 11.53 -3.75
CA THR A 67 41.29 11.89 -5.13
C THR A 67 40.13 12.60 -5.84
N ILE A 68 38.91 12.44 -5.34
CA ILE A 68 37.70 13.09 -5.85
C ILE A 68 36.99 13.77 -4.68
N VAL A 69 36.78 15.09 -4.77
CA VAL A 69 36.04 15.86 -3.76
C VAL A 69 34.99 16.77 -4.38
N PRO A 70 33.77 16.86 -3.82
CA PRO A 70 32.73 17.78 -4.30
C PRO A 70 33.11 19.26 -4.21
N LYS A 71 32.44 20.06 -5.05
CA LYS A 71 32.39 21.53 -5.00
C LYS A 71 30.96 21.99 -4.73
N PRO A 72 30.76 23.12 -4.04
CA PRO A 72 31.78 23.92 -3.35
C PRO A 72 32.23 23.32 -2.01
N ASP A 73 31.50 22.33 -1.49
CA ASP A 73 31.72 21.76 -0.16
C ASP A 73 32.39 20.38 -0.22
N PRO A 74 33.68 20.26 0.14
CA PRO A 74 34.41 18.99 0.13
C PRO A 74 33.97 18.00 1.21
N SER A 75 33.07 18.36 2.14
CA SER A 75 32.56 17.46 3.19
C SER A 75 31.45 16.53 2.68
N VAL A 76 30.79 16.88 1.56
CA VAL A 76 29.66 16.13 1.02
C VAL A 76 30.05 14.66 0.71
N PRO A 77 29.27 13.67 1.19
CA PRO A 77 29.47 12.27 0.83
C PRO A 77 29.25 12.02 -0.67
N ILE A 78 30.04 11.13 -1.28
CA ILE A 78 30.04 10.92 -2.73
C ILE A 78 30.25 9.46 -3.10
N GLY A 79 29.54 9.00 -4.14
CA GLY A 79 29.72 7.67 -4.74
C GLY A 79 29.29 6.53 -3.83
N GLN A 80 28.16 6.68 -3.14
CA GLN A 80 27.54 5.59 -2.37
C GLN A 80 27.15 4.40 -3.28
N ARG A 81 26.92 3.23 -2.69
CA ARG A 81 26.63 1.96 -3.40
C ARG A 81 25.40 1.23 -2.87
N TYR A 82 24.61 1.86 -2.00
CA TYR A 82 23.47 1.27 -1.32
C TYR A 82 22.22 1.17 -2.22
N GLY A 83 22.06 2.06 -3.20
CA GLY A 83 20.91 2.05 -4.11
C GLY A 83 20.81 3.31 -4.96
N LEU A 84 19.71 3.48 -5.71
CA LEU A 84 19.45 4.71 -6.46
C LEU A 84 19.25 5.89 -5.50
N SER A 85 19.84 7.04 -5.81
CA SER A 85 19.58 8.27 -5.07
C SER A 85 18.18 8.84 -5.40
N ALA A 86 17.72 9.82 -4.62
CA ALA A 86 16.50 10.57 -4.94
C ALA A 86 16.61 11.32 -6.29
N LEU A 87 17.80 11.78 -6.68
CA LEU A 87 18.03 12.46 -7.95
C LEU A 87 18.14 11.47 -9.12
N ASP A 88 18.70 10.27 -8.89
CA ASP A 88 18.66 9.16 -9.86
C ASP A 88 17.20 8.81 -10.20
N LEU A 89 16.35 8.66 -9.18
CA LEU A 89 14.91 8.40 -9.36
C LEU A 89 14.21 9.54 -10.09
N GLN A 90 14.48 10.81 -9.75
CA GLN A 90 13.91 11.95 -10.47
C GLN A 90 14.36 12.01 -11.94
N LYS A 91 15.62 11.67 -12.23
CA LYS A 91 16.16 11.65 -13.60
C LYS A 91 15.51 10.55 -14.43
N ILE A 92 15.33 9.36 -13.85
CA ILE A 92 14.58 8.25 -14.46
C ILE A 92 13.13 8.66 -14.70
N ASN A 93 12.46 9.25 -13.71
CA ASN A 93 11.07 9.71 -13.86
C ASN A 93 10.92 10.76 -14.96
N ARG A 94 11.87 11.70 -15.10
CA ARG A 94 11.87 12.68 -16.20
C ARG A 94 12.15 12.03 -17.56
N LEU A 95 13.11 11.11 -17.63
CA LEU A 95 13.53 10.45 -18.88
C LEU A 95 12.43 9.55 -19.45
N TYR A 96 11.75 8.81 -18.58
CA TYR A 96 10.67 7.90 -18.95
C TYR A 96 9.27 8.49 -18.78
N GLN A 97 9.17 9.79 -18.46
CA GLN A 97 7.90 10.51 -18.26
C GLN A 97 6.99 9.82 -17.22
N CYS A 98 7.58 9.28 -16.16
CA CYS A 98 6.82 8.64 -15.09
C CYS A 98 5.97 9.69 -14.36
N ASP A 99 4.68 9.39 -14.22
CA ASP A 99 3.72 10.25 -13.52
C ASP A 99 4.10 10.45 -12.04
N VAL A 100 4.21 11.72 -11.63
CA VAL A 100 4.73 12.17 -10.31
C VAL A 100 3.86 11.69 -9.13
N CYS A 101 2.64 11.23 -9.41
CA CYS A 101 1.69 10.71 -8.42
C CYS A 101 1.87 9.21 -8.12
N SER A 102 2.71 8.47 -8.83
CA SER A 102 2.86 7.03 -8.65
C SER A 102 3.83 6.68 -7.50
N SER A 103 3.44 5.75 -6.62
CA SER A 103 4.27 5.36 -5.45
C SER A 103 4.15 3.88 -5.08
N LEU A 104 5.22 3.33 -4.51
CA LEU A 104 5.21 2.06 -3.78
C LEU A 104 5.10 2.35 -2.28
N LEU A 105 4.07 1.82 -1.64
CA LEU A 105 3.66 2.17 -0.29
C LEU A 105 3.81 0.96 0.64
N PHE A 106 4.55 1.13 1.74
CA PHE A 106 4.87 0.05 2.68
C PHE A 106 4.34 0.26 4.10
N ASP A 107 3.96 1.50 4.42
CA ASP A 107 3.49 1.86 5.75
C ASP A 107 2.13 1.20 6.04
N PRO A 108 1.79 0.93 7.32
CA PRO A 108 0.48 0.38 7.69
C PRO A 108 -0.70 1.28 7.33
N SER A 109 -0.46 2.55 7.06
CA SER A 109 -1.48 3.48 6.57
C SER A 109 -0.84 4.59 5.75
N GLY A 110 -1.65 5.28 4.94
CA GLY A 110 -1.19 6.42 4.16
C GLY A 110 -2.23 6.96 3.21
N TYR A 111 -1.79 7.83 2.30
CA TYR A 111 -2.64 8.56 1.37
C TYR A 111 -2.19 8.36 -0.07
N LEU A 112 -3.16 8.21 -0.96
CA LEU A 112 -3.00 8.24 -2.40
C LEU A 112 -3.56 9.58 -2.86
N ASN A 113 -2.74 10.37 -3.52
CA ASN A 113 -3.13 11.66 -4.04
C ASN A 113 -2.60 11.75 -5.46
N SER A 114 -3.46 12.01 -6.43
CA SER A 114 -3.04 12.29 -7.80
C SER A 114 -2.12 13.52 -7.89
N GLY A 115 -2.01 14.28 -6.81
CA GLY A 115 -1.53 15.66 -6.82
C GLY A 115 -2.47 16.49 -7.68
N TYR A 116 -2.28 17.80 -7.68
CA TYR A 116 -2.57 18.50 -8.92
C TYR A 116 -1.61 17.89 -9.94
N ALA A 117 -2.11 17.07 -10.87
CA ALA A 117 -1.37 16.68 -12.08
C ALA A 117 -1.10 17.91 -12.99
N GLN A 118 -1.00 19.11 -12.41
CA GLN A 118 -0.47 20.31 -13.01
C GLN A 118 1.06 20.23 -13.01
N SER A 119 1.57 19.53 -14.01
CA SER A 119 2.54 20.21 -14.86
C SER A 119 1.80 20.57 -16.13
N ALA A 120 1.81 21.85 -16.48
CA ALA A 120 0.93 22.51 -17.45
C ALA A 120 1.10 22.07 -18.93
N ASN A 121 1.42 20.80 -19.20
CA ASN A 121 1.65 20.25 -20.55
C ASN A 121 1.27 18.75 -20.72
N GLN A 122 0.62 18.12 -19.75
CA GLN A 122 0.25 16.69 -19.83
C GLN A 122 -1.26 16.55 -20.09
N ASN A 123 -1.65 16.19 -21.32
CA ASN A 123 -3.05 15.98 -21.73
C ASN A 123 -3.68 14.71 -21.11
N ARG A 124 -2.89 13.84 -20.49
CA ARG A 124 -3.32 12.62 -19.78
C ARG A 124 -2.34 12.36 -18.65
N SER A 125 -2.84 11.97 -17.48
CA SER A 125 -2.01 11.53 -16.36
C SER A 125 -2.46 10.14 -15.89
N GLN A 126 -1.48 9.24 -15.67
CA GLN A 126 -1.72 7.89 -15.16
C GLN A 126 -1.01 7.71 -13.81
N CYS A 127 -1.77 7.78 -12.72
CA CYS A 127 -1.23 7.49 -11.41
C CYS A 127 -1.37 6.02 -11.06
N VAL A 128 -0.30 5.42 -10.54
CA VAL A 128 -0.27 4.03 -10.12
C VAL A 128 0.31 3.90 -8.71
N TRP A 129 -0.43 3.25 -7.83
CA TRP A 129 0.02 2.91 -6.48
C TRP A 129 0.03 1.41 -6.27
N LEU A 130 1.13 0.91 -5.71
CA LEU A 130 1.18 -0.45 -5.16
C LEU A 130 1.31 -0.34 -3.64
N ILE A 131 0.29 -0.80 -2.92
CA ILE A 131 0.31 -0.93 -1.47
C ILE A 131 0.78 -2.34 -1.15
N ARG A 132 1.88 -2.45 -0.40
CA ARG A 132 2.48 -3.70 0.06
C ARG A 132 2.73 -3.64 1.55
N ILE A 133 1.81 -4.22 2.31
CA ILE A 133 1.91 -4.29 3.77
C ILE A 133 2.52 -5.65 4.19
N PRO A 134 3.22 -5.73 5.34
CA PRO A 134 3.88 -6.97 5.77
C PRO A 134 2.91 -8.12 6.05
N THR A 135 1.77 -7.82 6.68
CA THR A 135 0.71 -8.76 7.07
C THR A 135 -0.64 -8.07 6.98
N ASN A 136 -1.73 -8.83 7.16
CA ASN A 136 -3.12 -8.34 7.14
C ASN A 136 -3.63 -7.88 5.77
N LYS A 137 -4.85 -7.34 5.75
CA LYS A 137 -5.53 -6.83 4.55
C LYS A 137 -5.39 -5.32 4.44
N VAL A 138 -5.52 -4.79 3.23
CA VAL A 138 -5.55 -3.35 2.93
C VAL A 138 -7.00 -2.92 2.82
N PHE A 139 -7.40 -1.92 3.60
CA PHE A 139 -8.67 -1.22 3.44
C PHE A 139 -8.41 0.14 2.81
N LEU A 140 -9.02 0.39 1.65
CA LEU A 140 -8.92 1.62 0.88
C LEU A 140 -10.23 2.40 0.97
N GLN A 141 -10.13 3.65 1.38
CA GLN A 141 -11.25 4.58 1.49
C GLN A 141 -11.01 5.79 0.58
N PHE A 142 -11.93 6.00 -0.36
CA PHE A 142 -11.91 7.16 -1.25
C PHE A 142 -12.44 8.40 -0.53
N GLN A 143 -11.70 9.51 -0.55
CA GLN A 143 -12.21 10.80 -0.09
C GLN A 143 -12.82 11.61 -1.22
N SER A 144 -12.15 11.71 -2.36
CA SER A 144 -12.68 12.40 -3.54
C SER A 144 -12.24 11.74 -4.84
N PHE A 145 -13.16 11.76 -5.81
CA PHE A 145 -12.87 11.50 -7.21
C PHE A 145 -13.66 12.52 -8.03
N ASP A 146 -12.98 13.58 -8.45
CA ASP A 146 -13.56 14.67 -9.22
C ASP A 146 -13.14 14.52 -10.68
N PRO A 147 -14.01 13.96 -11.54
CA PRO A 147 -13.69 13.77 -12.95
C PRO A 147 -13.65 15.11 -13.71
N SER A 148 -12.94 15.09 -14.82
CA SER A 148 -12.85 16.15 -15.81
C SER A 148 -14.21 16.49 -16.43
N PRO A 149 -14.44 17.75 -16.85
CA PRO A 149 -15.66 18.14 -17.54
C PRO A 149 -15.92 17.25 -18.77
N GLY A 150 -17.11 16.65 -18.85
CA GLY A 150 -17.49 15.75 -19.94
C GLY A 150 -17.04 14.29 -19.76
N CYS A 151 -16.18 13.99 -18.79
CA CYS A 151 -15.74 12.66 -18.37
C CYS A 151 -15.58 11.66 -19.52
N ILE A 152 -14.60 11.93 -20.39
CA ILE A 152 -14.42 11.18 -21.64
C ILE A 152 -13.49 9.97 -21.44
N SER A 153 -12.54 10.03 -20.49
CA SER A 153 -11.55 8.96 -20.29
C SER A 153 -11.10 8.74 -18.85
N ASP A 154 -11.79 9.31 -17.85
CA ASP A 154 -11.36 9.17 -16.45
C ASP A 154 -11.79 7.82 -15.88
N SER A 155 -10.84 7.14 -15.22
CA SER A 155 -11.14 5.87 -14.57
C SER A 155 -10.33 5.64 -13.32
N VAL A 156 -10.96 4.94 -12.37
CA VAL A 156 -10.32 4.40 -11.17
C VAL A 156 -10.49 2.90 -11.20
N LYS A 157 -9.37 2.19 -11.06
CA LYS A 157 -9.32 0.73 -10.98
C LYS A 157 -8.56 0.31 -9.74
N VAL A 158 -9.12 -0.66 -9.03
CA VAL A 158 -8.47 -1.26 -7.84
C VAL A 158 -8.39 -2.76 -8.07
N TYR A 159 -7.20 -3.31 -7.90
CA TYR A 159 -6.87 -4.70 -8.11
C TYR A 159 -6.43 -5.34 -6.79
N ASP A 160 -6.91 -6.56 -6.55
CA ASP A 160 -6.64 -7.36 -5.38
C ASP A 160 -5.32 -8.14 -5.52
N GLY A 161 -4.21 -7.42 -5.54
CA GLY A 161 -2.88 -8.01 -5.71
C GLY A 161 -1.84 -7.00 -6.18
N ALA A 162 -0.74 -7.50 -6.77
CA ALA A 162 0.44 -6.69 -7.10
C ALA A 162 0.33 -5.92 -8.43
N GLY A 163 -0.70 -6.13 -9.24
CA GLY A 163 -0.79 -5.53 -10.56
C GLY A 163 -2.06 -5.86 -11.34
N LYS A 164 -2.09 -5.45 -12.61
CA LYS A 164 -3.27 -5.49 -13.49
C LYS A 164 -3.81 -6.88 -13.86
N MET A 165 -3.03 -7.94 -13.59
CA MET A 165 -3.47 -9.33 -13.77
C MET A 165 -4.24 -9.88 -12.56
N SER A 166 -4.25 -9.15 -11.45
CA SER A 166 -4.95 -9.57 -10.23
C SER A 166 -6.46 -9.35 -10.38
N PRO A 167 -7.29 -10.01 -9.55
CA PRO A 167 -8.74 -9.79 -9.56
C PRO A 167 -9.10 -8.31 -9.38
N LEU A 168 -10.12 -7.84 -10.08
CA LEU A 168 -10.53 -6.43 -10.09
C LEU A 168 -11.61 -6.19 -9.02
N LEU A 169 -11.31 -5.32 -8.05
CA LEU A 169 -12.23 -4.93 -6.97
C LEU A 169 -13.10 -3.73 -7.37
N ILE A 170 -12.51 -2.76 -8.06
CA ILE A 170 -13.22 -1.59 -8.60
C ILE A 170 -12.87 -1.45 -10.07
N ASN A 171 -13.89 -1.28 -10.89
CA ASN A 171 -13.76 -0.90 -12.29
C ASN A 171 -14.75 0.22 -12.57
N THR A 172 -14.36 1.45 -12.27
CA THR A 172 -15.24 2.59 -12.46
C THR A 172 -14.67 3.51 -13.52
N THR A 173 -15.44 3.67 -14.57
CA THR A 173 -15.36 4.77 -15.51
C THR A 173 -16.39 5.82 -15.09
N CYS A 174 -16.12 7.09 -15.37
CA CYS A 174 -17.06 8.21 -15.41
C CYS A 174 -18.52 7.98 -14.96
N GLY A 175 -18.92 8.64 -13.87
CA GLY A 175 -20.34 8.71 -13.44
C GLY A 175 -20.56 8.58 -11.93
N MET A 176 -19.65 7.93 -11.20
CA MET A 176 -19.73 7.83 -9.74
C MET A 176 -18.87 8.91 -9.08
N LYS A 177 -19.51 9.97 -8.57
CA LYS A 177 -18.85 11.00 -7.75
C LYS A 177 -18.34 10.48 -6.40
N LYS A 178 -18.83 9.31 -5.97
CA LYS A 178 -18.47 8.68 -4.70
C LYS A 178 -18.21 7.19 -4.93
N LEU A 179 -16.97 6.79 -4.74
CA LEU A 179 -16.56 5.39 -4.83
C LEU A 179 -16.75 4.71 -3.47
N PRO A 180 -17.22 3.45 -3.43
CA PRO A 180 -17.32 2.70 -2.18
C PRO A 180 -15.92 2.34 -1.69
N PRO A 181 -15.69 2.31 -0.36
CA PRO A 181 -14.45 1.76 0.17
C PRO A 181 -14.33 0.26 -0.15
N VAL A 182 -13.11 -0.23 -0.24
CA VAL A 182 -12.80 -1.62 -0.62
C VAL A 182 -11.72 -2.23 0.25
N MET A 183 -11.81 -3.54 0.45
CA MET A 183 -10.83 -4.33 1.17
C MET A 183 -10.18 -5.35 0.23
N SER A 184 -8.86 -5.52 0.32
CA SER A 184 -8.16 -6.61 -0.37
C SER A 184 -8.38 -7.96 0.33
N SER A 185 -8.20 -9.05 -0.40
CA SER A 185 -8.15 -10.40 0.18
C SER A 185 -6.83 -10.69 0.88
N GLY A 186 -5.75 -10.01 0.49
CA GLY A 186 -4.41 -10.20 1.04
C GLY A 186 -3.68 -8.89 1.37
N ASN A 187 -2.36 -8.97 1.46
CA ASN A 187 -1.49 -7.87 1.89
C ASN A 187 -0.98 -6.97 0.75
N LEU A 188 -1.58 -7.11 -0.44
CA LEU A 188 -1.22 -6.39 -1.66
C LEU A 188 -2.47 -5.78 -2.28
N MET A 189 -2.38 -4.52 -2.68
CA MET A 189 -3.44 -3.83 -3.42
C MET A 189 -2.81 -2.90 -4.45
N PHE A 190 -3.28 -2.97 -5.69
CA PHE A 190 -2.78 -2.13 -6.78
C PHE A 190 -3.89 -1.19 -7.25
N VAL A 191 -3.63 0.11 -7.25
CA VAL A 191 -4.58 1.16 -7.58
C VAL A 191 -4.08 1.90 -8.82
N GLU A 192 -4.94 2.01 -9.82
CA GLU A 192 -4.69 2.77 -11.04
C GLU A 192 -5.74 3.87 -11.18
N PHE A 193 -5.26 5.09 -11.38
CA PHE A 193 -6.07 6.24 -11.72
C PHE A 193 -5.62 6.80 -13.06
N LEU A 194 -6.56 6.89 -14.00
CA LEU A 194 -6.35 7.51 -15.31
C LEU A 194 -7.18 8.77 -15.39
N SER A 195 -6.55 9.88 -15.74
CA SER A 195 -7.21 11.16 -16.03
C SER A 195 -6.96 11.60 -17.47
N GLY A 196 -8.02 12.04 -18.14
CA GLY A 196 -7.99 12.70 -19.45
C GLY A 196 -7.92 14.22 -19.39
N GLY A 197 -7.72 14.82 -18.22
CA GLY A 197 -7.76 16.27 -18.03
C GLY A 197 -7.43 16.72 -16.61
N ALA A 198 -8.12 17.76 -16.12
CA ALA A 198 -7.93 18.30 -14.77
C ALA A 198 -8.73 17.52 -13.70
N SER A 199 -8.64 16.19 -13.70
CA SER A 199 -9.34 15.34 -12.73
C SER A 199 -8.49 15.17 -11.47
N THR A 200 -9.13 15.06 -10.30
CA THR A 200 -8.44 14.83 -9.03
C THR A 200 -8.90 13.53 -8.39
N PHE A 201 -7.97 12.90 -7.68
CA PHE A 201 -8.20 11.66 -6.97
C PHE A 201 -7.50 11.70 -5.61
N THR A 202 -8.27 11.46 -4.55
CA THR A 202 -7.73 11.27 -3.20
C THR A 202 -8.33 10.04 -2.54
N ALA A 203 -7.45 9.19 -2.01
CA ALA A 203 -7.80 8.03 -1.19
C ALA A 203 -6.88 7.94 0.04
N SER A 204 -7.32 7.28 1.09
CA SER A 204 -6.47 6.80 2.18
C SER A 204 -6.57 5.30 2.30
N TYR A 205 -5.51 4.67 2.79
CA TYR A 205 -5.52 3.26 3.10
C TYR A 205 -5.02 3.00 4.52
N GLN A 206 -5.44 1.87 5.08
CA GLN A 206 -4.95 1.35 6.35
C GLN A 206 -4.94 -0.17 6.36
N THR A 207 -4.06 -0.76 7.16
CA THR A 207 -4.03 -2.18 7.45
C THR A 207 -5.21 -2.55 8.33
N VAL A 208 -5.92 -3.61 7.97
CA VAL A 208 -7.01 -4.16 8.78
C VAL A 208 -6.63 -5.57 9.20
N ALA A 209 -6.28 -5.71 10.48
CA ALA A 209 -6.11 -7.01 11.11
C ALA A 209 -7.49 -7.56 11.45
N CYS A 210 -8.02 -8.44 10.60
CA CYS A 210 -9.23 -9.17 10.90
C CYS A 210 -9.08 -10.65 10.55
N GLY A 211 -9.62 -11.51 11.41
CA GLY A 211 -9.49 -12.96 11.30
C GLY A 211 -8.19 -13.52 11.90
N GLY A 212 -7.86 -14.75 11.48
CA GLY A 212 -6.69 -15.50 11.93
C GLY A 212 -7.01 -16.60 12.94
N MET A 213 -5.99 -17.38 13.29
CA MET A 213 -6.11 -18.49 14.25
C MET A 213 -5.85 -18.00 15.67
N GLN A 214 -6.75 -18.35 16.58
CA GLN A 214 -6.70 -18.05 18.02
C GLN A 214 -6.54 -19.36 18.79
N THR A 215 -5.37 -19.55 19.40
CA THR A 215 -5.06 -20.75 20.21
C THR A 215 -4.95 -20.45 21.71
N LYS A 216 -5.20 -19.20 22.11
CA LYS A 216 -5.20 -18.79 23.51
C LYS A 216 -6.39 -19.41 24.24
N LEU A 217 -6.27 -19.60 25.55
CA LEU A 217 -7.38 -20.09 26.40
C LEU A 217 -8.52 -19.09 26.54
N ASN A 218 -8.24 -17.81 26.27
CA ASN A 218 -9.23 -16.76 26.21
C ASN A 218 -8.78 -15.62 25.28
N GLY A 219 -9.72 -14.75 24.92
CA GLY A 219 -9.43 -13.58 24.11
C GLY A 219 -10.68 -12.87 23.62
N THR A 220 -10.48 -11.71 22.99
CA THR A 220 -11.55 -10.88 22.45
C THR A 220 -11.51 -10.89 20.94
N VAL A 221 -12.67 -10.99 20.30
CA VAL A 221 -12.87 -10.81 18.87
C VAL A 221 -13.79 -9.61 18.67
N THR A 222 -13.35 -8.65 17.87
CA THR A 222 -14.09 -7.45 17.53
C THR A 222 -14.36 -7.39 16.04
N SER A 223 -15.37 -6.61 15.65
CA SER A 223 -15.58 -6.29 14.25
C SER A 223 -14.36 -5.61 13.62
N PRO A 224 -14.15 -5.80 12.30
CA PRO A 224 -13.06 -5.14 11.58
C PRO A 224 -13.29 -3.63 11.58
N GLY A 225 -12.31 -2.84 12.04
CA GLY A 225 -12.46 -1.37 12.16
C GLY A 225 -12.90 -0.87 13.55
N TYR A 226 -13.14 -1.77 14.51
CA TYR A 226 -13.38 -1.40 15.91
C TYR A 226 -12.26 -0.49 16.47
N PRO A 227 -12.55 0.54 17.29
CA PRO A 227 -13.82 0.89 17.95
C PRO A 227 -14.80 1.71 17.09
N THR A 228 -14.46 1.95 15.82
CA THR A 228 -15.38 2.59 14.88
C THR A 228 -16.34 1.56 14.28
N LYS A 229 -17.24 2.01 13.40
CA LYS A 229 -18.17 1.09 12.75
C LYS A 229 -17.42 0.04 11.92
N TYR A 230 -18.00 -1.15 11.78
CA TYR A 230 -17.39 -2.21 10.98
C TYR A 230 -17.18 -1.79 9.52
N LEU A 231 -16.16 -2.32 8.88
CA LEU A 231 -15.88 -1.97 7.49
C LEU A 231 -16.83 -2.72 6.54
N PRO A 232 -17.36 -2.09 5.49
CA PRO A 232 -18.18 -2.74 4.46
C PRO A 232 -17.30 -3.59 3.52
N SER A 233 -17.92 -4.40 2.66
CA SER A 233 -17.24 -5.28 1.69
C SER A 233 -16.14 -6.15 2.32
N THR A 234 -16.38 -6.62 3.54
CA THR A 234 -15.35 -7.19 4.42
C THR A 234 -15.69 -8.63 4.76
N ASP A 235 -14.76 -9.54 4.45
CA ASP A 235 -14.81 -10.94 4.88
C ASP A 235 -13.65 -11.21 5.85
N CYS A 236 -13.98 -11.61 7.07
CA CYS A 236 -13.01 -11.93 8.11
C CYS A 236 -13.35 -13.27 8.75
N ILE A 237 -12.33 -14.10 8.93
CA ILE A 237 -12.50 -15.47 9.44
C ILE A 237 -11.60 -15.68 10.63
N TRP A 238 -12.18 -15.92 11.81
CA TRP A 238 -11.45 -16.29 13.02
C TRP A 238 -11.62 -17.79 13.27
N SER A 239 -10.51 -18.50 13.44
CA SER A 239 -10.49 -19.90 13.85
C SER A 239 -10.05 -19.98 15.31
N ILE A 240 -10.99 -20.24 16.22
CA ILE A 240 -10.70 -20.37 17.65
C ILE A 240 -10.54 -21.86 17.94
N VAL A 241 -9.36 -22.27 18.43
CA VAL A 241 -9.02 -23.67 18.68
C VAL A 241 -8.60 -23.83 20.13
N ALA A 242 -9.37 -24.64 20.86
CA ALA A 242 -9.10 -25.07 22.22
C ALA A 242 -8.25 -26.36 22.25
N PRO A 243 -7.55 -26.62 23.36
CA PRO A 243 -6.91 -27.91 23.61
C PRO A 243 -7.88 -29.09 23.49
N SER A 244 -7.35 -30.28 23.18
CA SER A 244 -8.15 -31.50 23.16
C SER A 244 -8.76 -31.77 24.53
N GLY A 245 -10.05 -32.15 24.56
CA GLY A 245 -10.82 -32.32 25.80
C GLY A 245 -11.44 -31.03 26.35
N ASN A 246 -11.32 -29.92 25.64
CA ASN A 246 -11.97 -28.65 25.98
C ASN A 246 -13.02 -28.26 24.92
N ARG A 247 -13.92 -27.35 25.29
CA ARG A 247 -14.86 -26.64 24.41
C ARG A 247 -14.57 -25.15 24.44
N VAL A 248 -15.02 -24.45 23.41
CA VAL A 248 -14.98 -23.00 23.29
C VAL A 248 -16.35 -22.46 23.69
N GLN A 249 -16.38 -21.51 24.61
CA GLN A 249 -17.56 -20.72 24.93
C GLN A 249 -17.38 -19.31 24.37
N LEU A 250 -18.41 -18.83 23.67
CA LEU A 250 -18.49 -17.47 23.15
C LEU A 250 -19.48 -16.67 23.99
N ASN A 251 -19.06 -15.50 24.45
CA ASN A 251 -19.88 -14.55 25.20
C ASN A 251 -19.91 -13.22 24.45
N PHE A 252 -21.07 -12.81 23.97
CA PHE A 252 -21.23 -11.56 23.24
C PHE A 252 -21.38 -10.40 24.22
N ILE A 253 -20.54 -9.37 24.06
CA ILE A 253 -20.59 -8.12 24.84
C ILE A 253 -21.50 -7.12 24.11
N SER A 254 -21.31 -6.97 22.80
CA SER A 254 -22.16 -6.18 21.91
C SER A 254 -22.37 -6.93 20.59
N PHE A 255 -23.55 -6.78 19.98
CA PHE A 255 -23.82 -7.32 18.66
C PHE A 255 -24.86 -6.45 17.93
N ALA A 256 -24.40 -5.71 16.92
CA ALA A 256 -25.24 -4.91 16.05
C ALA A 256 -24.69 -4.92 14.62
N LEU A 257 -25.31 -5.72 13.74
CA LEU A 257 -25.05 -5.73 12.29
C LEU A 257 -26.28 -5.23 11.53
N GLU A 258 -26.13 -4.88 10.24
CA GLU A 258 -27.27 -4.55 9.39
C GLU A 258 -28.34 -5.66 9.44
N SER A 259 -29.59 -5.27 9.70
CA SER A 259 -30.70 -6.21 9.76
C SER A 259 -31.22 -6.52 8.37
N SER A 260 -31.33 -7.81 8.04
CA SER A 260 -31.95 -8.27 6.81
C SER A 260 -32.65 -9.61 7.01
N ARG A 261 -33.66 -9.89 6.18
CA ARG A 261 -34.33 -11.19 6.21
C ARG A 261 -33.30 -12.28 5.93
N ASN A 262 -33.20 -13.28 6.81
CA ASN A 262 -32.23 -14.38 6.71
C ASN A 262 -30.75 -13.96 6.72
N CYS A 263 -30.44 -12.73 7.14
CA CYS A 263 -29.06 -12.21 7.22
C CYS A 263 -28.28 -12.38 5.90
N VAL A 264 -28.90 -11.93 4.80
CA VAL A 264 -28.37 -12.07 3.43
C VAL A 264 -27.36 -10.98 3.07
N TYR A 265 -27.39 -9.83 3.76
CA TYR A 265 -26.42 -8.75 3.61
C TYR A 265 -25.28 -8.95 4.61
N ASP A 266 -25.34 -8.27 5.77
CA ASP A 266 -24.32 -8.40 6.80
C ASP A 266 -24.64 -9.54 7.77
N TYR A 267 -23.64 -10.36 8.09
CA TYR A 267 -23.80 -11.44 9.06
C TYR A 267 -22.50 -11.84 9.75
N LEU A 268 -22.65 -12.37 10.96
CA LEU A 268 -21.67 -13.25 11.59
C LEU A 268 -22.21 -14.68 11.50
N SER A 269 -21.48 -15.60 10.89
CA SER A 269 -21.79 -17.02 10.94
C SER A 269 -20.86 -17.76 11.90
N ILE A 270 -21.42 -18.75 12.59
CA ILE A 270 -20.73 -19.53 13.61
C ILE A 270 -20.80 -21.00 13.19
N SER A 271 -19.63 -21.62 13.04
CA SER A 271 -19.49 -23.02 12.60
C SER A 271 -18.69 -23.80 13.62
N ASP A 272 -19.06 -25.05 13.85
CA ASP A 272 -18.32 -26.01 14.70
C ASP A 272 -18.61 -27.44 14.23
N SER A 273 -18.39 -28.45 15.07
CA SER A 273 -18.68 -29.84 14.70
C SER A 273 -20.18 -30.16 14.52
N SER A 274 -21.10 -29.36 15.08
CA SER A 274 -22.55 -29.57 14.93
C SER A 274 -23.21 -28.58 13.96
N ARG A 275 -22.57 -27.44 13.70
CA ARG A 275 -23.04 -26.38 12.80
C ARG A 275 -22.12 -26.25 11.61
N SER A 276 -22.69 -26.34 10.40
CA SER A 276 -21.91 -26.09 9.18
C SER A 276 -21.55 -24.62 9.01
N GLY A 277 -22.28 -23.69 9.65
CA GLY A 277 -22.12 -22.24 9.49
C GLY A 277 -22.57 -21.71 8.13
N THR A 278 -23.08 -22.58 7.27
CA THR A 278 -23.65 -22.25 5.95
C THR A 278 -25.18 -22.15 6.00
N SER A 279 -25.81 -22.76 7.00
CA SER A 279 -27.25 -22.67 7.23
C SER A 279 -27.67 -21.25 7.61
N VAL A 280 -28.87 -20.84 7.20
CA VAL A 280 -29.48 -19.57 7.62
C VAL A 280 -29.65 -19.51 9.14
N SER A 281 -29.89 -20.65 9.80
CA SER A 281 -29.98 -20.74 11.27
C SER A 281 -28.70 -20.37 12.00
N ASP A 282 -27.56 -20.47 11.31
CA ASP A 282 -26.24 -20.28 11.89
C ASP A 282 -25.68 -18.87 11.57
N LYS A 283 -26.48 -18.04 10.88
CA LYS A 283 -26.16 -16.65 10.54
C LYS A 283 -26.88 -15.70 11.48
N TYR A 284 -26.14 -14.70 11.96
CA TYR A 284 -26.60 -13.73 12.93
C TYR A 284 -26.43 -12.31 12.37
N CYS A 285 -27.48 -11.49 12.45
CA CYS A 285 -27.50 -10.08 12.06
C CYS A 285 -28.52 -9.29 12.90
N GLY A 286 -28.62 -7.98 12.68
CA GLY A 286 -29.44 -7.05 13.48
C GLY A 286 -28.83 -6.69 14.84
N ALA A 287 -29.45 -5.76 15.55
CA ALA A 287 -29.13 -5.45 16.93
C ALA A 287 -29.86 -6.42 17.87
N LYS A 288 -29.10 -7.23 18.62
CA LYS A 288 -29.68 -8.26 19.49
C LYS A 288 -28.78 -8.63 20.65
N ASN A 289 -29.43 -9.01 21.75
CA ASN A 289 -28.77 -9.66 22.87
C ASN A 289 -28.51 -11.12 22.50
N MET A 290 -27.29 -11.44 22.09
CA MET A 290 -26.88 -12.79 21.74
C MET A 290 -26.66 -13.62 23.02
N PRO A 291 -27.28 -14.81 23.13
CA PRO A 291 -27.00 -15.70 24.26
C PRO A 291 -25.58 -16.26 24.16
N PRO A 292 -24.97 -16.68 25.29
CA PRO A 292 -23.72 -17.44 25.28
C PRO A 292 -23.85 -18.70 24.43
N LEU A 293 -22.79 -19.04 23.69
CA LEU A 293 -22.79 -20.15 22.76
C LEU A 293 -21.59 -21.06 23.03
N VAL A 294 -21.86 -22.34 23.31
CA VAL A 294 -20.83 -23.35 23.58
C VAL A 294 -20.67 -24.25 22.36
N SER A 295 -19.43 -24.50 21.97
CA SER A 295 -19.09 -25.40 20.86
C SER A 295 -19.33 -26.87 21.23
N SER A 296 -19.66 -27.69 20.23
CA SER A 296 -19.77 -29.13 20.41
C SER A 296 -18.41 -29.84 20.44
N GLY A 297 -17.41 -29.25 19.78
CA GLY A 297 -16.03 -29.74 19.74
C GLY A 297 -15.05 -28.74 20.35
N ASN A 298 -13.75 -28.93 20.10
CA ASN A 298 -12.68 -28.08 20.60
C ASN A 298 -12.37 -26.88 19.68
N TRP A 299 -13.21 -26.57 18.70
CA TRP A 299 -12.98 -25.44 17.80
C TRP A 299 -14.29 -24.74 17.42
N VAL A 300 -14.15 -23.47 17.04
CA VAL A 300 -15.20 -22.66 16.41
C VAL A 300 -14.60 -21.85 15.27
N LEU A 301 -15.33 -21.77 14.15
CA LEU A 301 -15.04 -20.87 13.05
C LEU A 301 -16.07 -19.74 13.04
N LEU A 302 -15.61 -18.52 13.22
CA LEU A 302 -16.40 -17.30 13.08
C LEU A 302 -16.12 -16.70 11.71
N LYS A 303 -17.16 -16.47 10.90
CA LYS A 303 -17.05 -15.73 9.65
C LYS A 303 -17.91 -14.49 9.72
N PHE A 304 -17.27 -13.33 9.71
CA PHE A 304 -17.94 -12.06 9.46
C PHE A 304 -17.95 -11.77 7.98
N HIS A 305 -19.10 -11.35 7.48
CA HIS A 305 -19.31 -10.87 6.12
C HIS A 305 -20.11 -9.58 6.17
N SER A 306 -19.70 -8.61 5.36
CA SER A 306 -20.48 -7.40 5.10
C SER A 306 -20.59 -7.14 3.60
N ASP A 307 -21.74 -6.66 3.15
CA ASP A 307 -21.98 -6.34 1.76
C ASP A 307 -21.40 -4.97 1.34
N ILE A 308 -21.61 -4.60 0.07
CA ILE A 308 -21.14 -3.34 -0.50
C ILE A 308 -22.01 -2.15 -0.05
N VAL A 309 -21.40 -0.97 0.05
CA VAL A 309 -22.04 0.29 0.48
C VAL A 309 -23.05 0.82 -0.56
N ARG A 310 -24.22 0.20 -0.72
CA ARG A 310 -25.38 0.88 -1.34
C ARG A 310 -26.27 1.55 -0.31
N ARG A 311 -26.33 1.05 0.93
CA ARG A 311 -27.16 1.60 2.02
C ARG A 311 -26.39 2.27 3.15
N TRP A 312 -25.09 2.02 3.23
CA TRP A 312 -24.20 2.52 4.29
C TRP A 312 -24.15 4.06 4.42
N MET A 313 -24.61 4.78 3.40
CA MET A 313 -24.66 6.25 3.37
C MET A 313 -26.08 6.84 3.48
N GLU A 314 -27.12 6.02 3.43
CA GLU A 314 -28.50 6.50 3.24
C GLU A 314 -29.43 6.22 4.44
N THR A 315 -29.09 5.26 5.32
CA THR A 315 -29.96 4.91 6.47
C THR A 315 -29.30 5.19 7.81
N ASN A 316 -30.06 5.82 8.72
CA ASN A 316 -29.69 6.03 10.13
C ASN A 316 -29.73 4.72 10.97
N ASP A 317 -30.03 3.58 10.33
CA ASP A 317 -30.26 2.29 10.99
C ASP A 317 -29.29 1.23 10.43
N LEU A 318 -28.01 1.39 10.75
CA LEU A 318 -26.93 0.52 10.27
C LEU A 318 -26.18 0.00 11.49
N GLY A 319 -26.00 -1.32 11.55
CA GLY A 319 -25.23 -1.96 12.60
C GLY A 319 -23.90 -1.25 12.88
N THR A 320 -23.50 -1.23 14.14
CA THR A 320 -22.30 -0.49 14.57
C THR A 320 -21.09 -1.39 14.54
N ASP A 321 -21.13 -2.48 15.30
CA ASP A 321 -20.00 -3.33 15.60
C ASP A 321 -20.50 -4.61 16.27
N TYR A 322 -19.57 -5.53 16.49
CA TYR A 322 -19.76 -6.56 17.49
C TYR A 322 -18.47 -6.73 18.27
N THR A 323 -18.63 -7.10 19.54
CA THR A 323 -17.54 -7.46 20.42
C THR A 323 -17.95 -8.73 21.15
N LEU A 324 -17.12 -9.75 21.09
CA LEU A 324 -17.30 -10.98 21.85
C LEU A 324 -16.00 -11.39 22.53
N PHE A 325 -16.15 -12.08 23.65
CA PHE A 325 -15.07 -12.70 24.39
C PHE A 325 -15.24 -14.21 24.35
N PHE A 326 -14.15 -14.94 24.11
CA PHE A 326 -14.14 -16.39 24.14
C PHE A 326 -13.33 -16.91 25.33
N THR A 327 -13.77 -18.04 25.89
CA THR A 327 -13.05 -18.84 26.87
C THR A 327 -13.01 -20.29 26.42
N THR A 328 -12.00 -21.02 26.87
CA THR A 328 -11.92 -22.48 26.70
C THR A 328 -12.10 -23.17 28.04
N GLU A 329 -13.03 -24.11 28.11
CA GLU A 329 -13.37 -24.84 29.34
C GLU A 329 -13.26 -26.34 29.12
N ARG A 330 -12.91 -27.09 30.18
CA ARG A 330 -12.75 -28.54 30.11
C ARG A 330 -14.13 -29.21 30.02
N ILE A 331 -14.26 -30.21 29.16
CA ILE A 331 -15.45 -31.07 29.01
C ILE A 331 -15.57 -31.98 30.23
#